data_AF-A0A966UXM5-F1
#
_entry.id   AF-A0A966UXM5-F1
#
_cell.length_a   1.000
_cell.length_b   1.000
_cell.length_c   1.000
_cell.angle_alpha   90.00
_cell.angle_beta   90.00
_cell.angle_gamma   90.00
#
_symmetry.space_group_name_H-M   'P 1'
#
loop_
_entity.id
_entity.type
_entity.pdbx_description
1 polymer ?
#
loop_
_entity_poly.entity_id
_entity_poly.type
_entity_poly.pdbx_seq_one_letter_code
_entity_poly.pdbx_strand_id
1 'polypeptide(L)' 'MDLRAKLDAQEEIRQLCDLLWPHFQAWAPEIAGWYEKSRLHKARLAP' A
#
# COMPACT_ATOMS: atom_id res chain seq x y z
N MET A 1 1.63 3.85 -0.77
CA MET A 1 1.23 2.67 -1.56
C MET A 1 0.01 2.92 -2.45
N ASP A 2 -0.60 4.11 -2.40
CA ASP A 2 -1.94 4.40 -2.92
C ASP A 2 -2.17 3.95 -4.36
N LEU A 3 -1.17 4.12 -5.24
CA LEU A 3 -1.22 3.69 -6.64
C LEU A 3 -0.44 2.42 -6.92
N ARG A 4 0.52 2.08 -6.05
CA ARG A 4 1.60 1.14 -6.34
C ARG A 4 1.40 -0.24 -5.72
N ALA A 5 0.52 -0.34 -4.72
CA ALA A 5 0.08 -1.61 -4.16
C ALA A 5 -1.26 -2.10 -4.73
N LYS A 6 -1.84 -1.37 -5.69
CA LYS A 6 -3.12 -1.77 -6.29
C LYS A 6 -2.93 -3.06 -7.10
N LEU A 7 -3.98 -3.89 -7.18
CA LEU A 7 -3.91 -5.20 -7.84
C LEU A 7 -3.68 -5.08 -9.36
N ASP A 8 -4.06 -3.96 -9.96
CA ASP A 8 -3.85 -3.61 -11.36
C ASP A 8 -2.49 -2.93 -11.62
N ALA A 9 -1.67 -2.70 -10.60
CA ALA A 9 -0.29 -2.25 -10.78
C ALA A 9 0.61 -3.42 -11.22
N GLN A 10 1.72 -3.07 -11.88
CA GLN A 10 2.77 -4.02 -12.24
C GLN A 10 3.26 -4.83 -11.02
N GLU A 11 3.56 -6.10 -11.21
CA GLU A 11 3.81 -7.04 -10.11
C GLU A 11 5.05 -6.67 -9.28
N GLU A 12 6.16 -6.28 -9.92
CA GLU A 12 7.41 -5.96 -9.25
C GLU A 12 7.26 -4.79 -8.26
N ILE A 13 6.43 -3.79 -8.61
CA ILE A 13 6.19 -2.66 -7.72
C ILE A 13 5.24 -3.00 -6.57
N ARG A 14 4.33 -3.96 -6.78
CA ARG A 14 3.49 -4.50 -5.70
C ARG A 14 4.33 -5.27 -4.69
N GLN A 15 5.24 -6.12 -5.17
CA GLN A 15 6.18 -6.84 -4.31
C GLN A 15 7.07 -5.89 -3.50
N LEU A 16 7.57 -4.82 -4.13
CA LEU A 16 8.30 -3.78 -3.39
C LEU A 16 7.41 -3.11 -2.33
N CYS A 17 6.15 -2.82 -2.64
CA CYS A 17 5.22 -2.26 -1.67
C CYS A 17 4.99 -3.20 -0.48
N ASP A 18 4.89 -4.51 -0.71
CA ASP A 18 4.74 -5.52 0.35
C ASP A 18 5.98 -5.56 1.26
N LEU A 19 7.17 -5.41 0.69
CA LEU A 19 8.42 -5.31 1.46
C LEU A 19 8.51 -4.01 2.28
N LEU A 20 7.98 -2.90 1.76
CA LEU A 20 7.99 -1.61 2.46
C LEU A 20 6.94 -1.53 3.58
N TRP A 21 5.84 -2.28 3.46
CA TRP A 21 4.73 -2.24 4.41
C TRP A 21 5.11 -2.47 5.89
N PRO A 22 5.88 -3.52 6.26
CA PRO A 22 6.27 -3.72 7.65
C PRO A 22 7.13 -2.58 8.21
N HIS A 23 7.95 -1.93 7.38
CA HIS A 23 8.73 -0.76 7.79
C HIS A 23 7.84 0.45 8.06
N PHE A 24 6.80 0.64 7.24
CA PHE A 24 5.82 1.70 7.47
C PHE A 24 4.99 1.45 8.74
N GLN A 25 4.57 0.20 8.98
CA GLN A 25 3.90 -0.19 10.22
C GLN A 25 4.77 0.06 11.45
N ALA A 26 6.08 -0.23 11.38
CA ALA A 26 7.01 0.01 12.48
C ALA A 26 7.31 1.50 12.71
N TRP A 27 7.41 2.28 11.64
CA TRP A 27 7.74 3.72 11.72
C TRP A 27 6.56 4.57 12.22
N ALA A 28 5.34 4.29 11.76
CA ALA A 28 4.16 5.11 12.07
C ALA A 28 2.90 4.23 12.27
N PRO A 29 2.79 3.49 13.38
CA PRO A 29 1.77 2.45 13.57
C PRO A 29 0.32 2.98 13.52
N GLU A 30 0.06 4.15 14.10
CA GLU A 30 -1.28 4.76 14.09
C GLU A 30 -1.71 5.16 12.68
N ILE A 31 -0.79 5.74 11.91
CA ILE A 31 -1.03 6.14 10.52
C ILE A 31 -1.18 4.89 9.64
N ALA A 32 -0.33 3.87 9.85
CA ALA A 32 -0.41 2.61 9.13
C ALA A 32 -1.76 1.91 9.37
N GLY A 33 -2.24 1.87 10.63
CA GLY A 33 -3.54 1.31 10.96
C GLY A 33 -4.71 2.07 10.33
N TRP A 34 -4.65 3.40 10.27
CA TRP A 34 -5.64 4.18 9.52
C TRP A 34 -5.56 3.91 8.01
N TYR A 35 -4.36 3.86 7.47
CA TYR A 35 -4.08 3.71 6.04
C TYR A 35 -4.53 2.35 5.51
N GLU A 36 -4.26 1.27 6.26
CA GLU A 36 -4.73 -0.08 5.96
C GLU A 36 -6.26 -0.13 5.86
N LYS A 37 -6.96 0.46 6.83
CA LYS A 37 -8.43 0.46 6.88
C LYS A 37 -9.06 1.35 5.81
N SER A 38 -8.41 2.46 5.46
CA SER A 38 -9.07 3.54 4.71
C SER A 38 -8.59 3.66 3.26
N ARG A 39 -7.39 3.18 2.93
CA ARG A 39 -6.69 3.53 1.67
C ARG A 39 -6.01 2.37 0.97
N LEU A 40 -5.37 1.48 1.71
CA LEU A 40 -4.62 0.36 1.14
C LEU A 40 -5.55 -0.52 0.26
N HIS A 41 -5.15 -0.74 -0.99
CA HIS A 41 -5.91 -1.47 -2.02
C HIS A 41 -7.33 -0.93 -2.35
N LYS A 42 -7.74 0.24 -1.83
CA LYS A 42 -9.11 0.77 -2.04
C LYS A 42 -9.28 1.65 -3.27
N ALA A 43 -8.19 2.20 -3.80
CA ALA A 43 -8.24 3.03 -5.02
C ALA A 43 -8.08 2.16 -6.27
N ARG A 44 -8.78 2.50 -7.37
CA ARG A 44 -8.60 1.89 -8.70
C ARG A 44 -7.61 2.71 -9.53
N LEU A 45 -6.72 2.11 -10.32
CA LEU A 45 -6.00 2.93 -11.32
C LEU A 45 -7.04 3.47 -12.29
N ALA A 46 -6.80 4.71 -12.75
CA ALA A 46 -7.56 5.20 -13.88
C ALA A 46 -7.35 4.21 -15.06
N PRO A 47 -8.40 3.95 -15.86
CA PRO A 47 -8.28 3.10 -17.03
C PRO A 47 -7.23 3.63 -18.01
#